data_AF-F7V690-F1
#
_entry.id   AF-F7V690-F1
#
_cell.length_a   1.000
_cell.length_b   1.000
_cell.length_c   1.000
_cell.angle_alpha   90.00
_cell.angle_beta   90.00
_cell.angle_gamma   90.00
#
_symmetry.space_group_name_H-M   'P 1'
#
loop_
_entity.id
_entity.type
_entity.pdbx_description
1 polymer ?
#
loop_
_entity_poly.entity_id
_entity_poly.type
_entity_poly.pdbx_seq_one_letter_code
_entity_poly.pdbx_strand_id
1 'polypeptide(L)'
;MHWYENLFLGASVKGRCAMLKYRISNRMIHPSVYLLAWSGAEGALFEIIPSSCLLQQGYPSRQLHILGIAGYRKEALDLTETVIREVYHARGDFDVRSYMEQGRPSPGSRRNRCL
;
A
#
# COMPACT_ATOMS: atom_id res chain seq x y z
N MET A 1 4.06 -11.35 -4.18
CA MET A 1 3.54 -10.05 -3.71
C MET A 1 3.09 -10.26 -2.28
N HIS A 2 3.64 -9.49 -1.37
CA HIS A 2 3.33 -9.57 0.05
C HIS A 2 2.45 -8.37 0.39
N TRP A 3 1.27 -8.63 0.95
CA TRP A 3 0.34 -7.58 1.33
C TRP A 3 0.41 -7.36 2.83
N TYR A 4 0.53 -6.10 3.24
CA TYR A 4 0.49 -5.76 4.65
C TYR A 4 -0.90 -6.03 5.23
N GLU A 5 -0.98 -6.65 6.41
CA GLU A 5 -2.26 -7.07 7.01
C GLU A 5 -3.20 -5.88 7.26
N ASN A 6 -2.65 -4.80 7.80
CA ASN A 6 -3.36 -3.54 8.05
C ASN A 6 -3.13 -2.55 6.89
N LEU A 7 -3.55 -2.95 5.69
CA LEU A 7 -3.36 -2.20 4.45
C LEU A 7 -3.89 -0.76 4.57
N PHE A 8 -3.09 0.22 4.13
CA PHE A 8 -3.51 1.60 3.98
C PHE A 8 -4.42 1.73 2.74
N LEU A 9 -5.64 2.22 2.93
CA LEU A 9 -6.62 2.33 1.86
C LEU A 9 -7.01 3.77 1.60
N GLY A 10 -6.80 4.22 0.36
CA GLY A 10 -7.45 5.41 -0.17
C GLY A 10 -8.97 5.28 -0.09
N ALA A 11 -9.65 6.40 0.17
CA ALA A 11 -11.10 6.44 0.27
C ALA A 11 -11.80 5.85 -0.96
N SER A 12 -11.24 6.07 -2.15
CA SER A 12 -11.80 5.61 -3.43
C SER A 12 -11.79 4.09 -3.63
N VAL A 13 -10.97 3.35 -2.87
CA VAL A 13 -10.78 1.89 -3.02
C VAL A 13 -11.30 1.06 -1.85
N LYS A 14 -11.72 1.69 -0.74
CA LYS A 14 -12.18 0.99 0.48
C LYS A 14 -13.22 -0.09 0.21
N GLY A 15 -14.25 0.22 -0.59
CA GLY A 15 -15.34 -0.73 -0.89
C GLY A 15 -15.00 -1.84 -1.90
N ARG A 16 -13.81 -1.80 -2.52
CA ARG A 16 -13.41 -2.74 -3.59
C ARG A 16 -12.06 -3.40 -3.34
N CYS A 17 -11.49 -3.19 -2.15
CA CYS A 17 -10.11 -3.59 -1.88
C CYS A 17 -9.88 -5.10 -2.05
N ALA A 18 -10.77 -5.96 -1.53
CA ALA A 18 -10.61 -7.42 -1.64
C ALA A 18 -10.53 -7.88 -3.11
N MET A 19 -11.44 -7.36 -3.95
CA MET A 19 -11.45 -7.62 -5.38
C MET A 19 -10.20 -7.08 -6.09
N LEU A 20 -9.74 -5.87 -5.75
CA LEU A 20 -8.51 -5.30 -6.31
C LEU A 20 -7.29 -6.13 -5.91
N LYS A 21 -7.14 -6.47 -4.63
CA LYS A 21 -6.06 -7.32 -4.10
C LYS A 21 -5.99 -8.64 -4.83
N TYR A 22 -7.13 -9.31 -5.03
CA TYR A 22 -7.21 -10.56 -5.78
C TYR A 22 -6.77 -10.37 -7.25
N ARG A 23 -7.35 -9.40 -7.97
CA ARG A 23 -7.02 -9.19 -9.40
C ARG A 23 -5.56 -8.83 -9.61
N ILE A 24 -5.01 -7.94 -8.78
CA ILE A 24 -3.62 -7.49 -8.84
C ILE A 24 -2.66 -8.66 -8.55
N SER A 25 -2.94 -9.44 -7.50
CA SER A 25 -2.11 -10.60 -7.14
C SER A 25 -2.06 -11.67 -8.23
N ASN A 26 -3.16 -11.81 -8.97
CA ASN A 26 -3.31 -12.77 -10.07
C ASN A 26 -2.99 -12.18 -11.46
N ARG A 27 -2.43 -10.96 -11.54
CA ARG A 27 -2.13 -10.26 -12.81
C ARG A 27 -3.32 -10.18 -13.77
N MET A 28 -4.54 -10.08 -13.23
CA MET A 28 -5.74 -9.89 -14.01
C MET A 28 -5.90 -8.43 -14.38
N ILE A 29 -6.50 -8.15 -15.54
CA ILE A 29 -6.92 -6.78 -15.90
C ILE A 29 -7.82 -6.23 -14.80
N HIS A 30 -7.66 -4.97 -14.40
CA HIS A 30 -8.46 -4.24 -13.41
C HIS A 30 -8.42 -2.74 -13.74
N PRO A 31 -9.31 -1.90 -13.14
CA PRO A 31 -9.17 -0.45 -13.23
C PRO A 31 -7.78 -0.02 -12.76
N SER A 32 -7.19 0.99 -13.42
CA SER A 32 -5.88 1.49 -13.01
C SER A 32 -5.96 2.08 -11.60
N VAL A 33 -5.22 1.49 -10.69
CA VAL A 33 -5.01 1.95 -9.30
C VAL A 33 -3.52 2.14 -9.04
N TYR A 34 -3.18 2.74 -7.92
CA TYR A 34 -1.82 3.02 -7.48
C TYR A 34 -1.53 2.24 -6.21
N LEU A 35 -0.34 1.65 -6.15
CA LEU A 35 0.14 0.86 -5.03
C LEU A 35 1.23 1.62 -4.31
N LEU A 36 1.14 1.66 -2.99
CA LEU A 36 2.22 2.12 -2.13
C LEU A 36 3.02 0.90 -1.67
N ALA A 37 4.29 0.83 -2.04
CA ALA A 37 5.17 -0.30 -1.75
C ALA A 37 6.46 0.15 -1.04
N TRP A 38 7.18 -0.78 -0.41
CA TRP A 38 8.56 -0.51 0.00
C TRP A 38 9.41 -0.20 -1.23
N SER A 39 10.20 0.87 -1.15
CA SER A 39 11.15 1.15 -2.22
C SER A 39 12.31 0.16 -2.18
N GLY A 40 12.75 -0.25 -3.37
CA GLY A 40 14.04 -0.94 -3.53
C GLY A 40 15.23 0.01 -3.69
N ALA A 41 14.98 1.32 -3.81
CA ALA A 41 16.03 2.32 -3.96
C ALA A 41 16.60 2.72 -2.59
N GLU A 42 17.92 2.88 -2.52
CA GLU A 42 18.60 3.33 -1.30
C GLU A 42 18.15 4.74 -0.91
N GLY A 43 17.86 4.94 0.38
CA GLY A 43 17.38 6.21 0.92
C GLY A 43 15.90 6.54 0.66
N ALA A 44 15.19 5.77 -0.18
CA ALA A 44 13.76 5.96 -0.40
C ALA A 44 12.92 5.09 0.56
N LEU A 45 11.92 5.68 1.21
CA LEU A 45 11.00 4.95 2.09
C LEU A 45 10.00 4.12 1.28
N PHE A 46 9.38 4.73 0.26
CA PHE A 46 8.28 4.15 -0.49
C PHE A 46 8.42 4.35 -1.98
N GLU A 47 7.73 3.49 -2.73
CA GLU A 47 7.52 3.61 -4.16
C GLU A 47 6.01 3.66 -4.45
N ILE A 48 5.60 4.59 -5.32
CA ILE A 48 4.23 4.67 -5.84
C ILE A 48 4.21 4.01 -7.21
N ILE A 49 3.60 2.83 -7.29
CA ILE A 49 3.60 1.98 -8.47
C ILE A 49 2.21 1.98 -9.11
N PRO A 50 2.06 2.43 -10.37
CA PRO A 50 0.84 2.20 -11.12
C PRO A 50 0.62 0.70 -11.31
N SER A 51 -0.55 0.20 -10.93
CA SER A 51 -0.89 -1.22 -11.04
C SER A 51 -0.84 -1.76 -12.49
N SER A 52 -0.99 -0.89 -13.50
CA SER A 52 -0.80 -1.23 -14.90
C SER A 52 0.62 -1.71 -15.23
N CYS A 53 1.64 -1.25 -14.51
CA CYS A 53 3.03 -1.71 -14.69
C CYS A 53 3.19 -3.20 -14.32
N LEU A 54 2.35 -3.72 -13.42
CA LEU A 54 2.43 -5.11 -12.96
C LEU A 54 1.98 -6.14 -14.01
N LEU A 55 1.31 -5.69 -15.07
CA LEU A 55 0.92 -6.54 -16.20
C LEU A 55 2.08 -6.77 -17.18
N GLN A 56 3.17 -5.99 -17.07
CA GLN A 56 4.36 -6.15 -17.93
C GLN A 56 5.13 -7.42 -17.53
N GLN A 57 5.52 -8.24 -18.52
CA GLN A 57 6.11 -9.57 -18.29
C GLN A 57 7.39 -9.53 -17.43
N GLY A 58 8.19 -8.47 -17.53
CA GLY A 58 9.46 -8.32 -16.79
C GLY A 58 9.35 -7.65 -15.42
N TYR A 59 8.17 -7.18 -14.99
CA TYR A 59 8.07 -6.45 -13.72
C TYR A 59 8.17 -7.42 -12.52
N PRO A 60 9.02 -7.14 -11.51
CA PRO A 60 9.31 -8.06 -10.40
C PRO A 60 8.19 -8.12 -9.35
N SER A 61 6.95 -8.40 -9.77
CA SER A 61 5.75 -8.34 -8.92
C SER A 61 5.75 -9.33 -7.75
N ARG A 62 6.59 -10.39 -7.79
CA ARG A 62 6.63 -11.41 -6.75
C ARG A 62 7.28 -10.91 -5.45
N GLN A 63 8.22 -9.97 -5.53
CA GLN A 63 9.00 -9.46 -4.39
C GLN A 63 8.47 -8.13 -3.83
N LEU A 64 7.38 -7.59 -4.39
CA LEU A 64 6.81 -6.35 -3.89
C LEU A 64 6.14 -6.56 -2.52
N HIS A 65 6.41 -5.62 -1.62
CA HIS A 65 5.76 -5.50 -0.32
C HIS A 65 4.83 -4.30 -0.34
N ILE A 66 3.53 -4.56 -0.28
CA ILE A 66 2.50 -3.55 -0.52
C ILE A 66 1.92 -3.10 0.81
N LEU A 67 2.07 -1.81 1.07
CA LEU A 67 1.57 -1.14 2.26
C LEU A 67 0.19 -0.55 2.02
N GLY A 68 -0.12 -0.13 0.80
CA GLY A 68 -1.37 0.54 0.52
C GLY A 68 -1.87 0.50 -0.93
N ILE A 69 -3.14 0.84 -1.10
CA ILE A 69 -3.82 0.98 -2.39
C ILE A 69 -4.54 2.34 -2.42
N ALA A 70 -4.40 3.05 -3.53
CA ALA A 70 -5.13 4.27 -3.84
C ALA A 70 -5.71 4.18 -5.26
N GLY A 71 -6.83 4.84 -5.52
CA GLY A 71 -7.49 4.81 -6.83
C GLY A 71 -6.83 5.71 -7.87
N TYR A 72 -6.12 6.76 -7.43
CA TYR A 72 -5.44 7.70 -8.33
C TYR A 72 -4.16 8.26 -7.70
N ARG A 73 -3.29 8.86 -8.53
CA ARG A 73 -1.94 9.29 -8.12
C ARG A 73 -1.94 10.26 -6.94
N LYS A 74 -2.82 11.27 -6.95
CA LYS A 74 -2.91 12.24 -5.86
C LYS A 74 -3.28 11.55 -4.53
N GLU A 75 -4.28 10.67 -4.54
CA GLU A 75 -4.65 9.90 -3.35
C GLU A 75 -3.51 9.00 -2.84
N ALA A 76 -2.64 8.50 -3.73
CA ALA A 76 -1.44 7.76 -3.33
C ALA A 76 -0.41 8.66 -2.60
N LEU A 77 -0.28 9.92 -3.01
CA LEU A 77 0.56 10.90 -2.30
C LEU A 77 -0.02 11.22 -0.93
N ASP A 78 -1.34 11.47 -0.86
CA ASP A 78 -2.06 11.71 0.40
C ASP A 78 -1.94 10.49 1.35
N LEU A 79 -1.94 9.27 0.79
CA LEU A 79 -1.72 8.04 1.54
C LEU A 79 -0.30 7.95 2.09
N THR A 80 0.70 8.34 1.30
CA THR A 80 2.11 8.41 1.72
C THR A 80 2.29 9.37 2.89
N GLU A 81 1.72 10.58 2.78
CA GLU A 81 1.73 11.57 3.86
C GLU A 81 1.08 11.00 5.13
N THR A 82 -0.06 10.32 4.99
CA THR A 82 -0.76 9.70 6.11
C THR A 82 0.12 8.67 6.83
N VAL A 83 0.82 7.82 6.08
CA VAL A 83 1.75 6.82 6.66
C VAL A 83 2.88 7.52 7.43
N ILE A 84 3.55 8.49 6.81
CA ILE A 84 4.68 9.21 7.42
C ILE A 84 4.26 9.93 8.69
N ARG A 85 3.13 10.64 8.63
CA ARG A 85 2.58 11.38 9.77
C ARG A 85 2.20 10.44 10.92
N GLU A 86 1.62 9.28 10.62
CA GLU A 86 1.28 8.27 11.63
C GLU A 86 2.52 7.72 12.33
N VAL A 87 3.57 7.36 11.57
CA VAL A 87 4.86 6.90 12.12
C VAL A 87 5.47 7.98 13.00
N TYR A 88 5.52 9.22 12.51
CA TYR A 88 6.09 10.34 13.26
C TYR A 88 5.35 10.62 14.56
N HIS A 89 4.02 10.58 14.56
CA HIS A 89 3.24 10.78 15.79
C HIS A 89 3.41 9.64 16.79
N ALA A 90 3.61 8.40 16.32
CA ALA A 90 3.75 7.24 17.20
C ALA A 90 5.15 7.12 17.80
N ARG A 91 6.19 7.50 17.05
CA ARG A 91 7.59 7.23 17.42
C ARG A 91 8.46 8.47 17.59
N GLY A 92 8.09 9.61 17.02
CA GLY A 92 8.92 10.81 16.94
C GLY A 92 10.04 10.73 15.90
N ASP A 93 10.09 9.65 15.11
CA ASP A 93 11.06 9.40 14.04
C ASP A 93 10.35 9.06 12.72
N PHE A 94 11.13 8.73 11.68
CA PHE A 94 10.62 8.28 10.38
C PHE A 94 11.00 6.82 10.09
N ASP A 95 11.27 6.01 11.12
CA ASP A 95 11.57 4.59 10.94
C ASP A 95 10.27 3.80 10.73
N VAL A 96 9.80 3.87 9.49
CA VAL A 96 8.56 3.21 9.07
C VAL A 96 8.68 1.69 9.18
N ARG A 97 9.85 1.10 8.89
CA ARG A 97 10.00 -0.37 8.90
C ARG A 97 9.81 -0.92 10.30
N SER A 98 10.53 -0.36 11.28
CA SER A 98 10.39 -0.73 12.68
C SER A 98 8.96 -0.51 13.19
N TYR A 99 8.31 0.58 12.78
CA TYR A 99 6.91 0.84 13.13
C TYR A 99 5.96 -0.24 12.61
N MET A 100 6.13 -0.68 11.36
CA MET A 100 5.27 -1.69 10.74
C MET A 100 5.47 -3.08 11.36
N GLU A 101 6.69 -3.41 11.78
CA GLU A 101 7.05 -4.68 12.45
C GLU A 101 6.54 -4.77 13.89
N GLN A 102 6.49 -3.65 14.62
CA GLN A 102 5.97 -3.58 16.00
C GLN A 102 4.44 -3.79 16.09
N GLY A 103 3.77 -3.92 14.95
CA GLY A 103 2.33 -4.13 14.87
C GLY A 103 1.58 -2.81 14.96
N ARG A 104 1.34 -2.19 13.79
CA ARG A 104 0.47 -1.02 13.69
C ARG A 104 -0.90 -1.35 14.29
N PRO A 105 -1.40 -0.59 15.29
CA PRO A 105 -2.74 -0.80 15.82
C PRO A 105 -3.77 -0.63 14.70
N SER A 106 -4.64 -1.63 14.53
CA SER A 106 -5.68 -1.55 13.51
C SER A 106 -6.54 -0.31 13.76
N PRO A 107 -6.86 0.51 12.73
CA PRO A 107 -7.75 1.65 12.91
C PRO A 107 -9.09 1.13 13.46
N GLY A 108 -9.44 1.58 14.66
CA GLY A 108 -10.58 1.06 15.41
C GLY A 108 -11.89 1.23 14.66
N SER A 109 -12.35 0.19 13.97
CA SER A 109 -13.75 -0.08 13.60
C SER A 109 -13.82 -1.35 12.76
N ARG A 110 -14.72 -2.26 13.14
CA ARG A 110 -15.02 -3.57 12.54
C ARG A 110 -15.50 -3.54 11.06
N ARG A 111 -15.28 -2.47 10.30
CA ARG A 111 -15.73 -2.32 8.89
C ARG A 111 -14.64 -1.98 7.86
N ASN A 112 -13.40 -1.73 8.29
CA ASN A 112 -12.33 -1.24 7.40
C ASN A 112 -11.29 -2.31 7.01
N ARG A 113 -11.61 -3.59 7.24
CA ARG A 113 -10.68 -4.68 6.91
C ARG A 113 -10.90 -5.07 5.45
N CYS A 114 -9.84 -4.98 4.66
CA CYS A 114 -9.77 -5.67 3.39
C CYS A 114 -9.52 -7.15 3.71
N LEU A 115 -10.60 -7.92 3.87
CA LEU A 115 -10.55 -9.38 3.98
C LEU A 115 -9.96 -9.94 2.67
#